data_AF-A0A662LMC2-F1
#
_entry.id   AF-A0A662LMC2-F1
#
_cell.length_a   1.000
_cell.length_b   1.000
_cell.length_c   1.000
_cell.angle_alpha   90.00
_cell.angle_beta   90.00
_cell.angle_gamma   90.00
#
_symmetry.space_group_name_H-M   'P 1'
#
loop_
_entity.id
_entity.type
_entity.pdbx_description
1 polymer ?
#
loop_
_entity_poly.entity_id
_entity_poly.type
_entity_poly.pdbx_seq_one_letter_code
_entity_poly.pdbx_strand_id
1 'polypeptide(L)'
;MSNFKKSDAVQSLKNLKPFVPAFQLSILAGLIDGEEGQYFIDTVVELDYLIQQMPKTYEQDGKGDQAVAYLHYFMGGMDWYITEKDMEDEQFQAFGLANLGYGAELGYISIEELKANNIEIDLHFTPTMVGNLKK
;
A
#
# COMPACT_ATOMS: atom_id res chain seq x y z
N MET A 1 -14.77 10.18 12.56
CA MET A 1 -14.04 8.90 12.76
C MET A 1 -15.06 7.80 12.68
N SER A 2 -14.95 6.97 11.66
CA SER A 2 -15.68 5.70 11.58
C SER A 2 -15.24 4.84 12.77
N ASN A 3 -16.15 4.08 13.38
CA ASN A 3 -15.82 3.18 14.48
C ASN A 3 -16.04 1.76 13.97
N PHE A 4 -15.03 1.22 13.29
CA PHE A 4 -15.10 -0.12 12.70
C PHE A 4 -15.00 -1.18 13.78
N LYS A 5 -15.54 -2.37 13.50
CA LYS A 5 -15.50 -3.49 14.43
C LYS A 5 -14.25 -4.32 14.19
N LYS A 6 -13.80 -5.04 15.23
CA LYS A 6 -12.74 -6.05 15.11
C LYS A 6 -13.01 -7.07 13.99
N SER A 7 -14.28 -7.44 13.77
CA SER A 7 -14.66 -8.34 12.66
C SER A 7 -14.30 -7.77 11.28
N ASP A 8 -14.42 -6.46 11.12
CA ASP A 8 -14.13 -5.76 9.87
C ASP A 8 -12.62 -5.79 9.64
N ALA A 9 -11.83 -5.43 10.66
CA ALA A 9 -10.38 -5.50 10.60
C ALA A 9 -9.85 -6.92 10.33
N VAL A 10 -10.44 -7.96 10.91
CA VAL A 10 -10.08 -9.36 10.64
C VAL A 10 -10.33 -9.74 9.18
N GLN A 11 -11.41 -9.22 8.57
CA GLN A 11 -11.65 -9.44 7.15
C GLN A 11 -10.67 -8.64 6.29
N SER A 12 -10.42 -7.37 6.64
CA SER A 12 -9.46 -6.52 5.94
C SER A 12 -8.04 -7.10 5.98
N LEU A 13 -7.57 -7.63 7.11
CA LEU A 13 -6.27 -8.34 7.17
C LEU A 13 -6.16 -9.50 6.18
N LYS A 14 -7.27 -10.17 5.82
CA LYS A 14 -7.25 -11.22 4.78
C LYS A 14 -7.13 -10.60 3.39
N ASN A 15 -7.87 -9.53 3.13
CA ASN A 15 -7.87 -8.81 1.86
C ASN A 15 -6.52 -8.13 1.59
N LEU A 16 -5.79 -7.75 2.64
CA LEU A 16 -4.48 -7.12 2.57
C LEU A 16 -3.32 -8.11 2.28
N LYS A 17 -3.54 -9.42 2.42
CA LYS A 17 -2.51 -10.46 2.17
C LYS A 17 -1.80 -10.34 0.82
N PRO A 18 -2.45 -9.97 -0.29
CA PRO A 18 -1.76 -9.82 -1.57
C PRO A 18 -0.74 -8.68 -1.57
N PHE A 19 -0.95 -7.63 -0.75
CA PHE A 19 -0.16 -6.39 -0.79
C PHE A 19 0.81 -6.20 0.38
N VAL A 20 0.47 -6.71 1.56
CA VAL A 20 1.20 -6.43 2.81
C VAL A 20 2.07 -7.65 3.19
N PRO A 21 3.35 -7.45 3.59
CA PRO A 21 4.20 -8.55 4.05
C PRO A 21 3.58 -9.33 5.21
N ALA A 22 3.79 -10.65 5.21
CA ALA A 22 3.25 -11.53 6.24
C ALA A 22 3.69 -11.14 7.66
N PHE A 23 4.93 -10.67 7.80
CA PHE A 23 5.45 -10.18 9.08
C PHE A 23 4.65 -8.96 9.57
N GLN A 24 4.47 -7.94 8.73
CA GLN A 24 3.71 -6.74 9.08
C GLN A 24 2.24 -7.06 9.40
N LEU A 25 1.59 -7.96 8.64
CA LEU A 25 0.23 -8.43 8.96
C LEU A 25 0.14 -9.11 10.33
N SER A 26 1.16 -9.88 10.72
CA SER A 26 1.18 -10.54 12.03
C SER A 26 1.28 -9.53 13.18
N ILE A 27 2.04 -8.46 12.99
CA ILE A 27 2.16 -7.36 13.95
C ILE A 27 0.83 -6.62 14.06
N LEU A 28 0.23 -6.25 12.93
CA LEU A 28 -1.08 -5.58 12.89
C LEU A 28 -2.18 -6.41 13.58
N ALA A 29 -2.20 -7.72 13.35
CA ALA A 29 -3.13 -8.62 14.01
C ALA A 29 -3.00 -8.62 15.55
N GLY A 30 -1.75 -8.54 16.06
CA GLY A 30 -1.51 -8.42 17.50
C GLY A 30 -1.88 -7.05 18.06
N LEU A 31 -1.63 -5.98 17.30
CA LEU A 31 -1.91 -4.60 17.72
C LEU A 31 -3.40 -4.29 17.83
N ILE A 32 -4.24 -4.93 17.00
CA ILE A 32 -5.71 -4.83 17.07
C ILE A 32 -6.25 -5.28 18.44
N ASP A 33 -5.53 -6.12 19.17
CA ASP A 33 -5.89 -6.60 20.52
C ASP A 33 -5.25 -5.79 21.66
N GLY A 34 -4.45 -4.77 21.34
CA GLY A 34 -3.77 -3.91 22.31
C GLY A 34 -4.61 -2.72 22.81
N GLU A 35 -4.00 -1.90 23.66
CA GLU A 35 -4.64 -0.69 24.23
C GLU A 35 -5.05 0.32 23.14
N GLU A 36 -4.29 0.39 22.05
CA GLU A 36 -4.58 1.21 20.86
C GLU A 36 -5.37 0.43 19.79
N GLY A 37 -6.00 -0.69 20.15
CA GLY A 37 -6.63 -1.61 19.21
C GLY A 37 -7.62 -0.96 18.24
N GLN A 38 -8.42 0.02 18.70
CA GLN A 38 -9.36 0.74 17.83
C GLN A 38 -8.65 1.53 16.73
N TYR A 39 -7.53 2.18 17.03
CA TYR A 39 -6.74 2.91 16.03
C TYR A 39 -6.26 1.97 14.93
N PHE A 40 -5.74 0.79 15.29
CA PHE A 40 -5.29 -0.20 14.31
C PHE A 40 -6.45 -0.87 13.57
N ILE A 41 -7.60 -1.06 14.22
CA ILE A 41 -8.82 -1.51 13.54
C ILE A 41 -9.19 -0.52 12.44
N ASP A 42 -9.28 0.77 12.76
CA ASP A 42 -9.66 1.79 11.79
C ASP A 42 -8.63 1.89 10.66
N THR A 43 -7.33 1.93 11.01
CA THR A 43 -6.23 2.00 10.05
C THR A 43 -6.25 0.85 9.04
N VAL A 44 -6.43 -0.40 9.50
CA VAL A 44 -6.42 -1.59 8.64
C VAL A 44 -7.63 -1.63 7.72
N VAL A 45 -8.80 -1.21 8.21
CA VAL A 45 -10.03 -1.14 7.39
C VAL A 45 -9.92 -0.02 6.35
N GLU A 46 -9.36 1.13 6.72
CA GLU A 46 -9.13 2.25 5.81
C GLU A 46 -8.11 1.90 4.72
N LEU A 47 -7.03 1.18 5.05
CA LEU A 47 -6.05 0.70 4.08
C LEU A 47 -6.68 -0.29 3.07
N ASP A 48 -7.48 -1.24 3.55
CA ASP A 48 -8.21 -2.19 2.69
C ASP A 48 -9.16 -1.44 1.74
N TYR A 49 -9.92 -0.47 2.27
CA TYR A 49 -10.78 0.38 1.44
C TYR A 49 -9.99 1.17 0.40
N LEU A 50 -8.86 1.78 0.78
CA LEU A 50 -7.99 2.53 -0.12
C LEU A 50 -7.51 1.65 -1.28
N ILE A 51 -7.02 0.44 -0.98
CA ILE A 51 -6.56 -0.53 -1.98
C ILE A 51 -7.71 -0.97 -2.88
N GLN A 52 -8.92 -1.14 -2.36
CA GLN A 52 -10.08 -1.48 -3.18
C GLN A 52 -10.44 -0.37 -4.17
N GLN A 53 -10.33 0.89 -3.75
CA GLN A 53 -10.68 2.06 -4.57
C GLN A 53 -9.54 2.58 -5.46
N MET A 54 -8.29 2.16 -5.22
CA MET A 54 -7.17 2.66 -6.03
C MET A 54 -7.27 2.18 -7.48
N PRO A 55 -6.76 2.98 -8.43
CA PRO A 55 -6.82 2.66 -9.85
C PRO A 55 -6.18 1.32 -10.20
N LYS A 56 -6.71 0.67 -11.22
CA LYS A 56 -6.12 -0.52 -11.85
C LYS A 56 -5.19 -0.12 -12.99
N THR A 57 -4.39 -1.07 -13.47
CA THR A 57 -3.46 -0.86 -14.60
C THR A 57 -4.15 -0.15 -15.78
N TYR A 58 -3.51 0.90 -16.29
CA TYR A 58 -3.95 1.78 -17.38
C TYR A 58 -5.03 2.83 -17.03
N GLU A 59 -5.60 2.85 -15.82
CA GLU A 59 -6.58 3.86 -15.41
C GLU A 59 -5.97 5.24 -15.10
N GLN A 60 -4.64 5.31 -14.94
CA GLN A 60 -3.89 6.56 -14.80
C GLN A 60 -2.95 6.86 -15.97
N ASP A 61 -3.02 6.08 -17.06
CA ASP A 61 -2.16 6.28 -18.22
C ASP A 61 -2.30 7.69 -18.82
N GLY A 62 -1.18 8.23 -19.29
CA GLY A 62 -1.08 9.59 -19.84
C GLY A 62 -1.13 10.73 -18.82
N LYS A 63 -1.35 10.48 -17.52
CA LYS A 63 -1.36 11.55 -16.50
C LYS A 63 0.03 12.04 -16.09
N GLY A 64 1.08 11.25 -16.30
CA GLY A 64 2.45 11.60 -15.94
C GLY A 64 2.57 12.01 -14.47
N ASP A 65 3.10 13.21 -14.20
CA ASP A 65 3.25 13.74 -12.84
C ASP A 65 1.94 14.01 -12.11
N GLN A 66 0.81 14.06 -12.82
CA GLN A 66 -0.53 14.21 -12.24
C GLN A 66 -1.15 12.88 -11.80
N ALA A 67 -0.51 11.74 -12.11
CA ALA A 67 -0.93 10.45 -11.55
C ALA A 67 -0.84 10.50 -10.02
N VAL A 68 -1.77 9.87 -9.33
CA VAL A 68 -1.81 9.81 -7.86
C VAL A 68 -1.19 8.50 -7.40
N ALA A 69 -0.20 8.57 -6.52
CA ALA A 69 0.26 7.43 -5.76
C ALA A 69 -0.65 7.21 -4.56
N TYR A 70 -1.08 5.96 -4.34
CA TYR A 70 -2.01 5.56 -3.28
C TYR A 70 -1.32 4.79 -2.16
N LEU A 71 -0.32 3.97 -2.49
CA LEU A 71 0.44 3.20 -1.50
C LEU A 71 1.89 3.63 -1.50
N HIS A 72 2.55 3.43 -0.37
CA HIS A 72 3.97 3.65 -0.21
C HIS A 72 4.57 2.45 0.51
N TYR A 73 5.60 1.87 -0.08
CA TYR A 73 6.47 0.88 0.55
C TYR A 73 7.84 1.51 0.77
N PHE A 74 8.50 1.18 1.87
CA PHE A 74 9.80 1.75 2.19
C PHE A 74 10.73 0.77 2.90
N MET A 75 12.03 0.88 2.63
CA MET A 75 13.07 0.21 3.38
C MET A 75 14.41 0.94 3.23
N GLY A 76 15.02 1.35 4.33
CA GLY A 76 16.41 1.84 4.33
C GLY A 76 16.68 3.03 3.39
N GLY A 77 15.70 3.92 3.19
CA GLY A 77 15.81 5.06 2.28
C GLY A 77 15.52 4.74 0.81
N MET A 78 15.04 3.52 0.52
CA MET A 78 14.41 3.17 -0.76
C MET A 78 12.90 3.28 -0.62
N ASP A 79 12.25 3.85 -1.63
CA ASP A 79 10.82 4.11 -1.64
C ASP A 79 10.17 3.53 -2.91
N TRP A 80 8.99 2.95 -2.75
CA TRP A 80 8.14 2.49 -3.87
C TRP A 80 6.73 3.04 -3.66
N TYR A 81 6.28 3.89 -4.57
CA TYR A 81 4.96 4.51 -4.54
C TYR A 81 4.07 3.89 -5.61
N ILE A 82 2.96 3.28 -5.22
CA ILE A 82 2.08 2.57 -6.15
C ILE A 82 0.97 3.51 -6.64
N THR A 83 0.87 3.68 -7.95
CA THR A 83 -0.20 4.47 -8.59
C THR A 83 -1.38 3.59 -8.99
N GLU A 84 -1.10 2.37 -9.44
CA GLU A 84 -2.11 1.44 -9.95
C GLU A 84 -1.84 0.03 -9.46
N LYS A 85 -2.86 -0.65 -8.95
CA LYS A 85 -2.81 -2.08 -8.66
C LYS A 85 -3.00 -2.90 -9.93
N ASP A 86 -2.71 -4.19 -9.89
CA ASP A 86 -2.97 -5.05 -11.04
C ASP A 86 -4.47 -5.07 -11.36
N MET A 87 -4.81 -5.12 -12.64
CA MET A 87 -6.19 -5.24 -13.08
C MET A 87 -6.76 -6.64 -12.83
N GLU A 88 -5.88 -7.65 -12.79
CA GLU A 88 -6.16 -9.06 -12.50
C GLU A 88 -6.54 -9.29 -11.03
N ASP A 89 -7.09 -10.47 -10.72
CA ASP A 89 -7.41 -10.83 -9.34
C ASP A 89 -6.13 -11.15 -8.54
N GLU A 90 -5.15 -11.82 -9.15
CA GLU A 90 -3.83 -12.00 -8.58
C GLU A 90 -2.98 -10.73 -8.64
N GLN A 91 -2.49 -10.29 -7.49
CA GLN A 91 -1.76 -9.02 -7.34
C GLN A 91 -0.24 -9.28 -7.24
N PHE A 92 0.35 -9.81 -8.31
CA PHE A 92 1.79 -10.11 -8.35
C PHE A 92 2.65 -8.87 -8.54
N GLN A 93 2.12 -7.89 -9.26
CA GLN A 93 2.81 -6.65 -9.60
C GLN A 93 1.85 -5.47 -9.49
N ALA A 94 2.42 -4.27 -9.56
CA ALA A 94 1.69 -3.02 -9.61
C ALA A 94 2.47 -2.01 -10.45
N PHE A 95 1.84 -0.91 -10.87
CA PHE A 95 2.53 0.18 -11.55
C PHE A 95 2.76 1.35 -10.59
N GLY A 96 3.93 1.98 -10.66
CA GLY A 96 4.27 3.04 -9.73
C GLY A 96 5.66 3.63 -9.94
N LEU A 97 6.07 4.45 -8.98
CA LEU A 97 7.37 5.14 -8.93
C LEU A 97 8.28 4.44 -7.93
N ALA A 98 9.44 3.95 -8.36
CA ALA A 98 10.48 3.44 -7.48
C ALA A 98 11.65 4.44 -7.40
N ASN A 99 12.14 4.70 -6.20
CA ASN A 99 13.36 5.47 -5.97
C ASN A 99 14.28 4.69 -5.05
N LEU A 100 15.35 4.12 -5.61
CA LEU A 100 16.32 3.30 -4.89
C LEU A 100 17.60 4.08 -4.54
N GLY A 101 17.56 5.42 -4.58
CA GLY A 101 18.70 6.29 -4.33
C GLY A 101 19.51 6.67 -5.57
N TYR A 102 19.09 6.24 -6.77
CA TYR A 102 19.76 6.55 -8.05
C TYR A 102 18.87 7.33 -9.03
N GLY A 103 17.76 7.87 -8.55
CA GLY A 103 16.73 8.53 -9.35
C GLY A 103 15.40 7.81 -9.25
N ALA A 104 14.32 8.57 -9.39
CA ALA A 104 12.96 8.04 -9.33
C ALA A 104 12.49 7.62 -10.73
N GLU A 105 12.06 6.37 -10.87
CA GLU A 105 11.65 5.77 -12.15
C GLU A 105 10.24 5.21 -12.07
N LEU A 106 9.42 5.48 -13.09
CA LEU A 106 8.09 4.89 -13.23
C LEU A 106 8.20 3.54 -13.93
N GLY A 107 7.52 2.52 -13.41
CA GLY A 107 7.52 1.19 -14.00
C GLY A 107 6.69 0.19 -13.22
N TYR A 108 6.74 -1.06 -13.67
CA TYR A 108 6.17 -2.18 -12.94
C TYR A 108 7.04 -2.53 -11.74
N ILE A 109 6.37 -2.76 -10.60
CA ILE A 109 6.96 -3.08 -9.31
C ILE A 109 6.41 -4.44 -8.87
N SER A 110 7.30 -5.39 -8.54
CA SER A 110 6.90 -6.71 -8.06
C SER A 110 6.44 -6.65 -6.60
N ILE A 111 5.14 -6.81 -6.37
CA ILE A 111 4.56 -6.87 -5.02
C ILE A 111 5.05 -8.14 -4.30
N GLU A 112 5.29 -9.23 -5.04
CA GLU A 112 5.86 -10.45 -4.48
C GLU A 112 7.26 -10.23 -3.92
N GLU A 113 8.14 -9.51 -4.65
CA GLU A 113 9.49 -9.20 -4.18
C GLU A 113 9.47 -8.28 -2.96
N LEU A 114 8.62 -7.26 -2.96
CA LEU A 114 8.46 -6.37 -1.80
C LEU A 114 8.05 -7.17 -0.56
N LYS A 115 7.05 -8.05 -0.70
CA LYS A 115 6.59 -8.90 0.41
C LYS A 115 7.62 -9.92 0.86
N ALA A 116 8.32 -10.57 -0.07
CA ALA A 116 9.34 -11.57 0.24
C ALA A 116 10.52 -10.99 1.02
N ASN A 117 10.83 -9.70 0.79
CA ASN A 117 11.89 -8.97 1.49
C ASN A 117 11.39 -8.18 2.71
N ASN A 118 10.12 -8.35 3.12
CA ASN A 118 9.48 -7.59 4.21
C ASN A 118 9.57 -6.07 4.06
N ILE A 119 9.46 -5.55 2.84
CA ILE A 119 9.39 -4.10 2.62
C ILE A 119 8.03 -3.61 3.16
N GLU A 120 8.08 -2.72 4.14
CA GLU A 120 6.90 -2.31 4.90
C GLU A 120 6.01 -1.38 4.10
N ILE A 121 4.68 -1.57 4.21
CA ILE A 121 3.73 -0.57 3.74
C ILE A 121 3.60 0.55 4.79
N ASP A 122 3.61 1.80 4.35
CA ASP A 122 3.47 2.97 5.21
C ASP A 122 1.98 3.23 5.52
N LEU A 123 1.60 3.00 6.77
CA LEU A 123 0.22 3.19 7.25
C LEU A 123 -0.18 4.66 7.39
N HIS A 124 0.79 5.58 7.31
CA HIS A 124 0.57 7.02 7.46
C HIS A 124 0.69 7.76 6.12
N PHE A 125 0.95 7.04 5.03
CA PHE A 125 1.03 7.64 3.71
C PHE A 125 -0.32 8.19 3.27
N THR A 126 -0.33 9.45 2.83
CA THR A 126 -1.52 10.08 2.24
C THR A 126 -1.36 10.14 0.73
N PRO A 127 -2.35 9.69 -0.06
CA PRO A 127 -2.26 9.74 -1.50
C PRO A 127 -1.90 11.13 -2.03
N THR A 128 -0.94 11.18 -2.95
CA THR A 128 -0.40 12.43 -3.49
C THR A 128 0.03 12.26 -4.94
N MET A 129 0.16 13.37 -5.66
CA MET A 129 0.61 13.35 -7.05
C MET A 129 2.07 12.88 -7.15
N VAL A 130 2.38 12.08 -8.17
CA VAL A 130 3.73 11.61 -8.48
C VAL A 130 4.73 12.77 -8.59
N GLY A 131 4.32 13.91 -9.14
CA GLY A 131 5.16 15.10 -9.22
C GLY A 131 5.66 15.62 -7.86
N ASN A 132 4.93 15.37 -6.76
CA ASN A 132 5.34 15.78 -5.41
C ASN A 132 6.38 14.82 -4.79
N LEU A 133 6.57 13.64 -5.37
CA LEU A 133 7.44 12.58 -4.84
C LEU A 133 8.83 12.58 -5.51
N LYS A 134 8.94 13.19 -6.68
CA LYS A 134 10.19 13.37 -7.42
C LYS A 134 10.99 14.52 -6.81
N LYS A 135 11.76 14.23 -5.76
CA LYS A 135 12.71 15.16 -5.14
C LYS A 135 14.06 15.13 -5.87
#